data_AF-A0A3B9ZM38-F1
#
_entry.id   AF-A0A3B9ZM38-F1
#
_cell.length_a   1.000
_cell.length_b   1.000
_cell.length_c   1.000
_cell.angle_alpha   90.00
_cell.angle_beta   90.00
_cell.angle_gamma   90.00
#
_symmetry.space_group_name_H-M   'P 1'
#
loop_
_entity.id
_entity.type
_entity.pdbx_description
1 polymer ?
#
loop_
_entity_poly.entity_id
_entity_poly.type
_entity_poly.pdbx_seq_one_letter_code
_entity_poly.pdbx_strand_id
1 'polypeptide(L)' 'MNTNEIEGNRNVEKGKLKQKFALLTNDDQLLDESKEDEMLGRQQINLGHTKEDVDKGLSDL' A
#
# COMPACT_ATOMS: atom_id res chain seq x y z
N MET A 1 -7.38 15.90 9.20
CA MET A 1 -6.83 14.63 8.66
C MET A 1 -7.92 13.60 8.77
N ASN A 2 -8.34 13.01 7.65
CA ASN A 2 -9.33 11.93 7.66
C ASN A 2 -8.64 10.61 8.00
N THR A 3 -9.38 9.68 8.62
CA THR A 3 -8.85 8.37 9.03
C THR A 3 -8.21 7.61 7.86
N ASN A 4 -8.77 7.73 6.66
CA ASN A 4 -8.26 7.09 5.44
C ASN A 4 -6.92 7.65 4.97
N GLU A 5 -6.66 8.96 5.17
CA GLU A 5 -5.37 9.57 4.86
C GLU A 5 -4.28 9.09 5.83
N ILE A 6 -4.65 8.89 7.10
CA ILE A 6 -3.74 8.38 8.14
C ILE A 6 -3.38 6.92 7.86
N GLU A 7 -4.37 6.09 7.54
CA GLU A 7 -4.14 4.69 7.15
C GLU A 7 -3.36 4.57 5.85
N GLY A 8 -3.68 5.40 4.86
CA GLY A 8 -2.96 5.43 3.59
C GLY A 8 -1.49 5.81 3.77
N ASN A 9 -1.19 6.85 4.56
CA ASN A 9 0.18 7.20 4.90
C ASN A 9 0.91 6.05 5.60
N ARG A 10 0.25 5.37 6.54
CA ARG A 10 0.84 4.21 7.22
C ARG A 10 1.20 3.07 6.25
N ASN A 11 0.34 2.80 5.26
CA ASN A 11 0.60 1.78 4.25
C ASN A 11 1.73 2.19 3.29
N VAL A 12 1.81 3.47 2.91
CA VAL A 12 2.95 4.02 2.15
C VAL A 12 4.26 3.86 2.92
N GLU A 13 4.28 4.20 4.21
CA GLU A 13 5.49 4.07 5.02
C GLU A 13 5.90 2.61 5.25
N LYS A 14 4.93 1.73 5.48
CA LYS A 14 5.13 0.28 5.61
C LYS A 14 5.74 -0.31 4.33
N GLY A 15 5.18 0.03 3.16
CA GLY A 15 5.69 -0.41 1.86
C GLY A 15 7.14 0.02 1.65
N LYS A 16 7.46 1.30 1.89
CA LYS A 16 8.83 1.82 1.77
C LYS A 16 9.82 1.14 2.72
N LEU A 17 9.40 0.81 3.94
CA LEU A 17 10.25 0.11 4.89
C LEU A 17 10.54 -1.32 4.43
N LYS A 18 9.51 -2.04 3.97
CA LYS A 18 9.66 -3.39 3.42
C LYS A 18 10.52 -3.40 2.16
N GLN A 19 10.39 -2.42 1.26
CA GLN A 19 11.26 -2.30 0.08
C GLN A 19 12.74 -2.21 0.48
N LYS A 20 13.06 -1.36 1.47
CA LYS A 20 14.44 -1.22 1.97
C LYS A 20 14.94 -2.51 2.61
N PHE A 21 14.07 -3.20 3.36
CA PHE A 21 14.42 -4.47 3.98
C PHE A 21 14.63 -5.57 2.95
N ALA A 22 13.75 -5.68 1.96
CA ALA A 22 13.84 -6.61 0.84
C ALA A 22 15.13 -6.42 0.03
N LEU A 23 15.52 -5.16 -0.25
CA LEU A 23 16.79 -4.86 -0.90
C LEU A 23 18.00 -5.26 -0.05
N LEU A 24 17.91 -5.16 1.28
CA LEU A 24 18.98 -5.57 2.19
C LEU A 24 19.10 -7.10 2.27
N THR A 25 17.98 -7.81 2.24
CA THR A 25 17.93 -9.28 2.34
C THR A 25 17.97 -10.00 1.00
N ASN A 26 17.92 -9.27 -0.12
CA ASN A 26 17.72 -9.80 -1.48
C ASN A 26 16.45 -10.68 -1.58
N ASP A 27 15.36 -10.21 -0.98
CA ASP A 27 14.07 -10.91 -0.99
C ASP A 27 13.14 -10.29 -2.06
N ASP A 28 13.16 -10.88 -3.26
CA ASP A 28 12.37 -10.39 -4.40
C ASP A 28 10.86 -10.49 -4.15
N GLN A 29 10.40 -11.50 -3.39
CA GLN A 29 8.98 -11.67 -3.08
C GLN A 29 8.49 -10.56 -2.14
N LEU A 30 9.27 -10.23 -1.11
CA LEU A 30 8.97 -9.13 -0.22
C LEU A 30 9.03 -7.79 -0.95
N LEU A 31 9.92 -7.64 -1.93
CA LEU A 31 10.01 -6.43 -2.74
C LEU A 31 8.72 -6.18 -3.54
N ASP A 32 8.12 -7.22 -4.11
CA ASP A 32 6.85 -7.05 -4.84
C ASP A 32 5.67 -6.78 -3.89
N GLU A 33 5.52 -7.52 -2.80
CA GLU A 33 4.48 -7.27 -1.78
C GLU A 33 4.56 -5.83 -1.23
N SER A 34 5.79 -5.32 -1.06
CA SER A 34 6.03 -3.98 -0.53
C SER A 34 5.63 -2.85 -1.49
N LYS A 35 5.63 -3.10 -2.80
CA LYS A 35 5.11 -2.15 -3.80
C LYS A 35 3.58 -2.10 -3.75
N GLU A 36 2.93 -3.24 -3.53
CA GLU A 36 1.47 -3.31 -3.37
C GLU A 36 1.00 -2.55 -2.12
N ASP A 37 1.68 -2.74 -0.98
CA ASP A 37 1.43 -1.98 0.25
C ASP A 37 1.53 -0.46 0.01
N GLU A 38 2.55 -0.01 -0.74
CA GLU A 38 2.71 1.41 -1.09
C GLU A 38 1.61 1.91 -2.04
N MET A 39 1.26 1.14 -3.06
CA MET A 39 0.22 1.48 -4.03
C MET A 39 -1.14 1.63 -3.36
N LEU A 40 -1.50 0.67 -2.50
CA LEU A 40 -2.73 0.71 -1.70
C LEU A 40 -2.78 1.96 -0.82
N GLY A 41 -1.67 2.30 -0.17
CA GLY A 41 -1.59 3.50 0.65
C GLY A 41 -1.78 4.79 -0.16
N ARG A 42 -1.14 4.90 -1.33
CA ARG A 42 -1.33 6.03 -2.25
C ARG A 42 -2.77 6.13 -2.74
N GLN A 43 -3.41 5.00 -3.00
CA GLN A 43 -4.80 4.95 -3.43
C GLN A 43 -5.75 5.42 -2.32
N GLN A 44 -5.55 4.97 -1.07
CA GLN A 44 -6.32 5.44 0.08
C GLN A 44 -6.18 6.95 0.33
N ILE A 45 -4.98 7.51 0.14
CA ILE A 45 -4.74 8.97 0.25
C ILE A 45 -5.44 9.73 -0.88
N ASN A 46 -5.25 9.29 -2.13
CA ASN A 46 -5.71 10.05 -3.30
C ASN A 46 -7.22 9.97 -3.53
N LEU A 47 -7.80 8.79 -3.31
CA LEU A 47 -9.20 8.52 -3.58
C LEU A 47 -10.07 8.68 -2.33
N GLY A 48 -9.50 8.68 -1.13
CA GLY A 48 -10.25 8.69 0.12
C GLY A 48 -11.14 7.45 0.31
N HIS A 49 -11.02 6.47 -0.57
CA HIS A 49 -11.74 5.21 -0.58
C HIS A 49 -11.04 4.20 0.34
N THR A 50 -11.83 3.44 1.10
CA THR A 50 -11.29 2.40 1.99
C THR A 50 -10.76 1.24 1.17
N LYS A 51 -9.97 0.37 1.81
CA LYS A 51 -9.38 -0.82 1.18
C LYS A 51 -10.46 -1.68 0.49
N GLU A 52 -11.66 -1.74 1.06
CA GLU A 52 -12.83 -2.45 0.51
C GLU A 52 -13.39 -1.84 -0.79
N ASP A 53 -13.34 -0.53 -0.98
CA ASP A 53 -13.77 0.11 -2.24
C ASP A 53 -12.79 -0.19 -3.37
N VAL A 54 -11.49 -0.23 -3.05
CA VAL A 54 -10.44 -0.60 -4.00
C VAL A 54 -10.58 -2.07 -4.41
N ASP A 55 -10.79 -2.95 -3.43
CA ASP A 55 -10.93 -4.40 -3.66
C ASP A 55 -12.22 -4.73 -4.43
N LYS A 56 -13.31 -3.99 -4.17
CA LYS A 56 -14.52 -4.04 -5.01
C LYS A 56 -14.27 -3.58 -6.43
N GLY A 57 -13.55 -2.48 -6.63
CA GLY A 57 -13.23 -1.97 -7.97
C GLY A 57 -12.37 -2.94 -8.80
N LEU A 58 -11.52 -3.73 -8.15
CA LEU A 58 -10.72 -4.79 -8.78
C LEU A 58 -11.50 -6.09 -8.99
N SER A 59 -12.47 -6.40 -8.13
CA SER A 59 -13.34 -7.60 -8.24
C SER A 59 -14.48 -7.45 -9.24
N ASP A 60 -14.87 -6.21 -9.56
CA ASP A 60 -15.92 -5.91 -10.55
C ASP A 60 -15.39 -5.90 -12.01
N LEU A 61 -14.09 -6.18 -12.22
CA LEU A 61 -13.43 -6.29 -13.52
C LEU A 61 -13.22 -7.77 -13.93
#